data_AF-A0A447PPC9-F1
#
_entry.id   AF-A0A447PPC9-F1
#
_cell.length_a   1.000
_cell.length_b   1.000
_cell.length_c   1.000
_cell.angle_alpha   90.00
_cell.angle_beta   90.00
_cell.angle_gamma   90.00
#
_symmetry.space_group_name_H-M   'P 1'
#
loop_
_entity.id
_entity.type
_entity.pdbx_description
1 polymer ?
#
loop_
_entity_poly.entity_id
_entity_poly.type
_entity_poly.pdbx_seq_one_letter_code
_entity_poly.pdbx_strand_id
1 'polypeptide(L)'
;MGPRKNAGFTQGEPWISLCDNYTEVNVAAALRDKNSVFYTYQKLIALRKTQPVLIWGDYQDLLLDSHQYGVIAASGRGKPCWSSPI
;
A
#
# COMPACT_ATOMS: atom_id res chain seq x y z
N MET A 1 3.26 -27.28 -1.36
CA MET A 1 4.50 -26.79 -1.98
C MET A 1 5.26 -25.97 -0.95
N GLY A 2 6.49 -26.38 -0.62
CA GLY A 2 7.38 -25.67 0.31
C GLY A 2 8.06 -24.46 -0.33
N PRO A 3 8.92 -23.74 0.42
CA PRO A 3 9.61 -22.56 -0.07
C PRO A 3 10.54 -22.89 -1.25
N ARG A 4 10.53 -22.05 -2.29
CA ARG A 4 11.43 -22.21 -3.44
C ARG A 4 12.79 -21.56 -3.17
N LYS A 5 13.84 -22.07 -3.82
CA LYS A 5 15.17 -21.44 -3.83
C LYS A 5 15.03 -19.96 -4.21
N ASN A 6 15.71 -19.10 -3.47
CA ASN A 6 15.72 -17.65 -3.66
C ASN A 6 14.32 -17.02 -3.74
N ALA A 7 13.33 -17.51 -2.99
CA ALA A 7 11.92 -17.07 -3.07
C ALA A 7 11.29 -17.17 -4.48
N GLY A 8 11.95 -17.82 -5.45
CA GLY A 8 11.57 -17.82 -6.85
C GLY A 8 12.02 -16.58 -7.66
N PHE A 9 12.87 -15.71 -7.09
CA PHE A 9 13.38 -14.51 -7.77
C PHE A 9 14.42 -14.84 -8.85
N THR A 10 15.36 -15.74 -8.56
CA THR A 10 16.43 -16.16 -9.50
C THR A 10 16.86 -17.59 -9.24
N GLN A 11 17.40 -18.26 -10.26
CA GLN A 11 18.00 -19.60 -10.14
C GLN A 11 19.47 -19.54 -9.68
N GLY A 12 20.16 -18.44 -10.03
CA GLY A 12 21.56 -18.17 -9.67
C GLY A 12 21.73 -17.60 -8.26
N GLU A 13 22.85 -16.93 -8.01
CA GLU A 13 23.07 -16.21 -6.76
C GLU A 13 22.50 -14.79 -6.89
N PRO A 14 21.59 -14.35 -6.00
CA PRO A 14 21.12 -12.97 -6.02
C PRO A 14 22.27 -12.03 -5.62
N TRP A 15 22.34 -10.86 -6.27
CA TRP A 15 23.36 -9.84 -5.99
C TRP A 15 23.27 -9.25 -4.57
N ILE A 16 22.12 -9.40 -3.93
CA ILE A 16 21.86 -9.10 -2.52
C ILE A 16 21.09 -10.25 -1.89
N SER A 17 21.44 -10.61 -0.66
CA SER A 17 20.77 -11.68 0.08
C SER A 17 19.29 -11.36 0.29
N LEU A 18 18.48 -12.40 0.36
CA LEU A 18 17.06 -12.26 0.68
C LEU A 18 16.86 -11.98 2.16
N CYS A 19 15.71 -11.42 2.49
CA CYS A 19 15.27 -11.33 3.88
C CYS A 19 15.03 -12.72 4.45
N ASP A 20 15.42 -12.95 5.70
CA ASP A 20 15.36 -14.27 6.37
C ASP A 20 13.94 -14.84 6.44
N ASN A 21 12.92 -13.98 6.40
CA ASN A 21 11.51 -14.37 6.53
C ASN A 21 10.81 -14.68 5.19
N TYR A 22 11.52 -14.77 4.05
CA TYR A 22 10.90 -14.97 2.73
C TYR A 22 10.06 -16.26 2.61
N THR A 23 10.32 -17.25 3.46
CA THR A 23 9.56 -18.51 3.53
C THR A 23 8.13 -18.29 4.03
N GLU A 24 7.93 -17.27 4.86
CA GLU A 24 6.65 -16.86 5.44
C GLU A 24 6.04 -15.69 4.67
N VAL A 25 6.84 -14.65 4.41
CA VAL A 25 6.44 -13.42 3.72
C VAL A 25 6.77 -13.51 2.24
N ASN A 26 5.81 -13.98 1.45
CA ASN A 26 5.93 -14.05 -0.01
C ASN A 26 4.57 -13.96 -0.70
N VAL A 27 4.60 -13.71 -2.01
CA VAL A 27 3.39 -13.56 -2.84
C VAL A 27 2.52 -14.81 -2.83
N ALA A 28 3.11 -16.01 -2.87
CA ALA A 28 2.33 -17.25 -2.89
C ALA A 28 1.54 -17.44 -1.58
N ALA A 29 2.13 -17.10 -0.43
CA ALA A 29 1.42 -17.07 0.85
C ALA A 29 0.34 -15.99 0.86
N ALA A 30 0.67 -14.77 0.43
CA ALA A 30 -0.27 -13.64 0.40
C ALA A 30 -1.49 -13.88 -0.52
N LEU A 31 -1.33 -14.59 -1.64
CA LEU A 31 -2.44 -14.91 -2.54
C LEU A 31 -3.39 -15.99 -1.98
N ARG A 32 -2.90 -16.87 -1.09
CA ARG A 32 -3.72 -17.88 -0.43
C ARG A 32 -4.55 -17.31 0.71
N ASP A 33 -4.01 -16.34 1.44
CA ASP A 33 -4.70 -15.67 2.54
C ASP A 33 -5.51 -14.46 2.04
N LYS A 34 -6.84 -14.51 2.19
CA LYS A 34 -7.74 -13.42 1.79
C LYS A 34 -7.66 -12.17 2.68
N ASN A 35 -7.07 -12.29 3.86
CA ASN A 35 -6.82 -11.17 4.77
C ASN A 35 -5.39 -10.64 4.65
N SER A 36 -4.63 -11.10 3.65
CA SER A 36 -3.25 -10.68 3.47
C SER A 36 -3.10 -9.19 3.15
N VAL A 37 -1.89 -8.70 3.39
CA VAL A 37 -1.47 -7.34 3.00
C VAL A 37 -1.70 -7.09 1.50
N PHE A 38 -1.51 -8.12 0.65
CA PHE A 38 -1.74 -8.00 -0.79
C PHE A 38 -3.17 -7.54 -1.13
N TYR A 39 -4.19 -8.22 -0.57
CA TYR A 39 -5.58 -7.85 -0.81
C TYR A 39 -5.97 -6.54 -0.13
N THR A 40 -5.35 -6.23 1.01
CA THR A 40 -5.51 -4.93 1.68
C THR A 40 -5.06 -3.78 0.76
N TYR A 41 -3.86 -3.87 0.18
CA TYR A 41 -3.36 -2.87 -0.78
C TYR A 41 -4.22 -2.80 -2.04
N GLN A 42 -4.71 -3.93 -2.56
CA GLN A 42 -5.64 -3.93 -3.69
C GLN A 42 -6.89 -3.09 -3.40
N LYS A 43 -7.49 -3.26 -2.20
CA LYS A 43 -8.66 -2.49 -1.76
C LYS A 43 -8.32 -1.01 -1.58
N LEU A 44 -7.18 -0.67 -0.98
CA LEU A 44 -6.75 0.72 -0.79
C LEU A 44 -6.51 1.43 -2.12
N ILE A 45 -5.89 0.76 -3.10
CA ILE A 45 -5.68 1.31 -4.44
C ILE A 45 -7.02 1.55 -5.14
N ALA A 46 -7.96 0.61 -5.05
CA ALA A 46 -9.30 0.77 -5.60
C ALA A 46 -10.04 1.94 -4.95
N LEU A 47 -9.95 2.07 -3.62
CA LEU A 47 -10.53 3.20 -2.88
C LEU A 47 -9.93 4.53 -3.36
N ARG A 48 -8.61 4.65 -3.44
CA ARG A 48 -7.94 5.87 -3.93
C ARG A 48 -8.38 6.23 -5.35
N LYS A 49 -8.49 5.25 -6.25
CA LYS A 49 -8.94 5.47 -7.64
C LYS A 49 -10.39 5.93 -7.75
N THR A 50 -11.24 5.51 -6.81
CA THR A 50 -12.70 5.79 -6.85
C THR A 50 -13.11 6.99 -6.01
N GLN A 51 -12.27 7.44 -5.08
CA GLN A 51 -12.53 8.56 -4.19
C GLN A 51 -11.58 9.74 -4.53
N PRO A 52 -12.00 10.72 -5.35
CA PRO A 52 -11.15 11.84 -5.75
C PRO A 52 -10.58 12.65 -4.58
N VAL A 53 -11.29 12.69 -3.45
CA VAL A 53 -10.83 13.34 -2.21
C VAL A 53 -9.54 12.71 -1.65
N LEU A 54 -9.27 11.43 -1.93
CA LEU A 54 -8.02 10.77 -1.54
C LEU A 54 -6.85 11.05 -2.50
N ILE A 55 -7.08 11.76 -3.61
CA ILE A 55 -6.05 12.15 -4.57
C ILE A 55 -5.82 13.66 -4.52
N TRP A 56 -6.91 14.43 -4.50
CA TRP A 56 -6.91 15.88 -4.67
C TRP A 56 -7.55 16.63 -3.50
N GLY A 57 -7.94 15.93 -2.43
CA GLY A 57 -8.51 16.58 -1.25
C GLY A 57 -7.43 17.30 -0.44
N ASP A 58 -7.84 18.40 0.19
CA ASP A 58 -7.03 19.12 1.15
C ASP A 58 -6.85 18.27 2.41
N TYR A 59 -5.60 18.17 2.85
CA TYR A 59 -5.22 17.44 4.06
C TYR A 59 -5.36 18.36 5.27
N GLN A 60 -5.99 17.85 6.32
CA GLN A 60 -6.00 18.46 7.64
C GLN A 60 -5.67 17.42 8.69
N ASP A 61 -4.67 17.70 9.51
CA ASP A 61 -4.40 16.92 10.71
C ASP A 61 -5.31 17.40 11.85
N LEU A 62 -5.97 16.45 12.51
CA LEU A 62 -6.96 16.73 13.55
C LEU A 62 -6.41 16.50 14.97
N LEU A 63 -5.24 15.88 15.12
CA LEU A 63 -4.67 15.51 16.42
C LEU A 63 -3.13 15.65 16.43
N LEU A 64 -2.62 16.86 16.15
CA LEU A 64 -1.17 17.14 16.06
C LEU A 64 -0.38 16.74 17.31
N ASP A 65 -0.96 16.92 18.49
CA ASP A 65 -0.25 16.73 19.77
C ASP A 65 -0.27 15.27 20.26
N SER A 66 -0.92 14.37 19.51
CA SER A 66 -1.01 12.96 19.86
C SER A 66 0.24 12.21 19.43
N HIS A 67 0.95 11.61 20.40
CA HIS A 67 2.10 10.75 20.11
C HIS A 67 1.72 9.30 19.74
N GLN A 68 0.44 8.94 19.85
CA GLN A 68 -0.03 7.57 19.65
C GLN A 68 -0.93 7.40 18.42
N TYR A 69 -1.66 8.45 18.05
CA TYR A 69 -2.68 8.40 17.00
C TYR A 69 -2.47 9.51 15.98
N GLY A 70 -2.41 9.15 14.70
CA GLY A 70 -2.56 10.11 13.60
C GLY A 70 -4.01 10.08 13.12
N VAL A 71 -4.71 11.21 13.20
CA VAL A 71 -6.09 11.36 12.71
C VAL A 71 -6.12 12.50 11.72
N ILE A 72 -6.56 12.21 10.50
CA ILE A 72 -6.53 13.16 9.40
C ILE A 72 -7.91 13.23 8.73
N ALA A 73 -8.24 14.40 8.21
CA ALA A 73 -9.36 14.59 7.31
C ALA A 73 -8.83 14.94 5.92
N ALA A 74 -9.45 14.35 4.90
CA ALA A 74 -9.32 14.80 3.52
C ALA A 74 -10.65 15.46 3.13
N SER A 75 -10.60 16.71 2.65
CA SER A 75 -11.79 17.49 2.31
C SER A 75 -11.65 18.18 0.94
N GLY A 76 -12.74 18.75 0.42
CA GLY A 76 -12.70 19.49 -0.86
C GLY A 76 -13.35 18.75 -2.04
N ARG A 77 -13.66 19.51 -3.09
CA ARG A 77 -14.21 18.99 -4.34
C ARG A 77 -13.03 18.44 -5.12
N GLY A 78 -12.80 17.12 -5.10
CA GLY A 78 -11.62 16.44 -5.65
C GLY A 78 -11.40 16.66 -7.15
N LYS A 79 -11.00 17.88 -7.50
CA LYS A 79 -10.77 18.41 -8.82
C LYS A 79 -9.26 18.48 -9.00
N PRO A 80 -8.69 17.99 -10.10
CA PRO A 80 -7.28 18.16 -10.37
C PRO A 80 -6.91 19.65 -10.40
N CYS A 81 -5.72 20.01 -9.90
CA CYS A 81 -5.25 21.40 -9.89
C CYS A 81 -5.19 22.07 -11.28
N TRP A 82 -5.13 21.27 -12.35
CA TRP A 82 -5.15 21.73 -13.74
C TRP A 82 -6.57 21.94 -14.33
N SER A 83 -7.63 21.72 -13.55
CA SER A 83 -9.02 21.84 -14.00
C SER A 83 -9.69 23.19 -13.69
N SER A 84 -8.96 24.16 -13.13
CA SER A 84 -9.43 25.53 -12.96
C SER A 84 -9.30 26.32 -14.26
N PRO A 85 -10.33 27.09 -14.70
CA PRO A 85 -10.17 28.04 -15.78
C PRO A 85 -9.21 29.15 -15.32
N ILE A 86 -8.25 29.48 -16.18
CA ILE A 86 -7.35 30.63 -16.02
C ILE A 86 -8.16 31.91 -15.96
#